data_AF-A0A7T4X3J6-F1
#
_entry.id   AF-A0A7T4X3J6-F1
#
_cell.length_a   1.000
_cell.length_b   1.000
_cell.length_c   1.000
_cell.angle_alpha   90.00
_cell.angle_beta   90.00
_cell.angle_gamma   90.00
#
_symmetry.space_group_name_H-M   'P 1'
#
loop_
_entity.id
_entity.type
_entity.pdbx_description
1 polymer ?
#
loop_
_entity_poly.entity_id
_entity_poly.type
_entity_poly.pdbx_seq_one_letter_code
_entity_poly.pdbx_strand_id
1 'polypeptide(L)'
;MTDEQYQIIRKNQQKYNYYEPEFAKFIQFSNPNYIDESIYHESLKSWVSSHLNTDVASLEELYIQMLRMIISGQKRTDIIAEINNLGYEFSTKQEEDDFFNLVSGVLKHTRHFQYRGKSEAELGQKTIVNEFKVGRNDPCPCGSGKKYKKCCGKAV
;
A
#
# COMPACT_ATOMS: atom_id res chain seq x y z
N MET A 1 -12.38 -13.33 -8.74
CA MET A 1 -11.02 -13.75 -9.10
C MET A 1 -11.15 -14.87 -10.12
N THR A 2 -10.53 -14.75 -11.28
CA THR A 2 -10.53 -15.81 -12.30
C THR A 2 -9.49 -16.87 -11.98
N ASP A 3 -9.61 -18.06 -12.57
CA ASP A 3 -8.62 -19.13 -12.40
C ASP A 3 -7.23 -18.69 -12.85
N GLU A 4 -7.14 -17.92 -13.93
CA GLU A 4 -5.88 -17.35 -14.42
C GLU A 4 -5.24 -16.40 -13.39
N GLN A 5 -6.04 -15.50 -12.78
CA GLN A 5 -5.57 -14.63 -11.70
C GLN A 5 -5.08 -15.43 -10.49
N TYR A 6 -5.79 -16.50 -10.11
CA TYR A 6 -5.37 -17.38 -9.03
C TYR A 6 -4.02 -18.04 -9.32
N GLN A 7 -3.80 -18.58 -10.53
CA GLN A 7 -2.53 -19.22 -10.88
C GLN A 7 -1.37 -18.22 -10.89
N ILE A 8 -1.60 -16.97 -11.33
CA ILE A 8 -0.59 -15.90 -11.28
C ILE A 8 -0.18 -15.64 -9.82
N ILE A 9 -1.15 -15.45 -8.92
CA ILE A 9 -0.89 -15.20 -7.49
C ILE A 9 -0.13 -16.39 -6.89
N ARG A 10 -0.59 -17.62 -7.14
CA ARG A 10 0.03 -18.84 -6.60
C ARG A 10 1.48 -18.99 -7.05
N LYS A 11 1.76 -18.78 -8.35
CA LYS A 11 3.12 -18.84 -8.91
C LYS A 11 4.04 -17.79 -8.29
N ASN A 12 3.53 -16.59 -8.01
CA ASN A 12 4.29 -15.54 -7.34
C ASN A 12 4.57 -15.88 -5.87
N GLN A 13 3.56 -16.37 -5.13
CA GLN A 13 3.70 -16.77 -3.73
C GLN A 13 4.70 -17.91 -3.51
N GLN A 14 4.78 -18.87 -4.44
CA GLN A 14 5.69 -20.02 -4.34
C GLN A 14 7.18 -19.64 -4.31
N LYS A 15 7.54 -18.40 -4.65
CA LYS A 15 8.90 -17.88 -4.52
C LYS A 15 9.31 -17.66 -3.07
N TYR A 16 8.36 -17.65 -2.14
CA TYR A 16 8.59 -17.33 -0.73
C TYR A 16 8.22 -18.51 0.17
N ASN A 17 8.95 -18.64 1.27
CA ASN A 17 8.49 -19.46 2.40
C ASN A 17 7.41 -18.72 3.17
N TYR A 18 6.54 -19.47 3.86
CA TYR A 18 5.57 -18.84 4.76
C TYR A 18 6.27 -18.08 5.88
N TYR A 19 5.69 -16.96 6.28
CA TYR A 19 6.05 -16.33 7.54
C TYR A 19 5.61 -17.25 8.69
N GLU A 20 6.53 -17.50 9.61
CA GLU A 20 6.29 -18.27 10.83
C GLU A 20 6.42 -17.33 12.03
N PRO A 21 5.29 -16.92 12.65
CA PRO A 21 5.34 -16.09 13.84
C PRO A 21 5.82 -16.88 15.04
N GLU A 22 6.35 -16.17 16.04
CA GLU A 22 6.57 -16.74 17.37
C GLU A 22 5.25 -17.23 17.97
N PHE A 23 5.31 -18.31 18.75
CA PHE A 23 4.11 -18.93 19.32
C PHE A 23 3.26 -17.97 20.16
N ALA A 24 3.87 -17.07 20.93
CA ALA A 24 3.16 -16.06 21.71
C ALA A 24 2.32 -15.12 20.83
N LYS A 25 2.84 -14.77 19.66
CA LYS A 25 2.17 -13.93 18.67
C LYS A 25 1.04 -14.66 17.95
N PHE A 26 1.20 -15.98 17.78
CA PHE A 26 0.15 -16.82 17.19
C PHE A 26 -1.19 -16.70 17.93
N ILE A 27 -1.15 -16.64 19.26
CA ILE A 27 -2.36 -16.47 20.09
C ILE A 27 -3.06 -15.14 19.79
N GLN A 28 -2.30 -14.08 19.51
CA GLN A 28 -2.85 -12.75 19.24
C GLN A 28 -3.63 -12.71 17.91
N PHE A 29 -3.24 -13.50 16.91
CA PHE A 29 -3.96 -13.58 15.62
C PHE A 29 -5.37 -14.18 15.73
N SER A 30 -5.74 -14.79 16.87
CA SER A 30 -7.12 -15.20 17.12
C SER A 30 -8.06 -14.01 17.34
N ASN A 31 -7.53 -12.85 17.71
CA ASN A 31 -8.29 -11.61 17.83
C ASN A 31 -8.47 -11.00 16.44
N PRO A 32 -9.71 -10.85 15.94
CA PRO A 32 -9.97 -10.28 14.62
C PRO A 32 -9.54 -8.81 14.48
N ASN A 33 -9.35 -8.10 15.60
CA ASN A 33 -8.89 -6.72 15.64
C ASN A 33 -7.37 -6.60 15.83
N TYR A 34 -6.66 -7.72 15.99
CA TYR A 34 -5.21 -7.68 16.13
C TYR A 34 -4.54 -7.37 14.79
N ILE A 35 -3.72 -6.33 14.80
CA ILE A 35 -2.85 -5.96 13.69
C ILE A 35 -1.42 -6.22 14.15
N ASP A 36 -0.62 -6.86 13.29
CA ASP A 36 0.81 -7.04 13.54
C ASP A 36 1.54 -5.72 13.28
N GLU A 37 1.51 -4.85 14.29
CA GLU A 37 2.04 -3.49 14.23
C GLU A 37 3.56 -3.45 14.33
N SER A 38 4.16 -2.62 13.49
CA SER A 38 5.57 -2.22 13.56
C SER A 38 5.68 -0.80 14.13
N ILE A 39 6.91 -0.32 14.36
CA ILE A 39 7.17 1.06 14.79
C ILE A 39 6.52 2.14 13.90
N TYR A 40 6.30 1.83 12.61
CA TYR A 40 5.65 2.74 11.67
C TYR A 40 4.12 2.79 11.86
N HIS A 41 3.52 1.68 12.30
CA HIS A 41 2.10 1.64 12.65
C HIS A 41 1.84 2.46 13.92
N GLU A 42 2.71 2.31 14.93
CA GLU A 42 2.70 3.15 16.13
C GLU A 42 2.90 4.63 15.80
N SER A 43 3.85 4.94 14.90
CA SER A 43 4.10 6.31 14.44
C SER A 43 2.91 6.90 13.68
N LEU A 44 2.23 6.11 12.85
CA LEU A 44 0.99 6.53 12.18
C LEU A 44 -0.13 6.79 13.18
N LYS A 45 -0.29 5.92 14.17
CA LYS A 45 -1.28 6.09 15.24
C LYS A 45 -1.01 7.37 16.06
N SER A 46 0.26 7.63 16.37
CA SER A 46 0.68 8.88 17.02
C SER A 46 0.39 10.08 16.14
N TRP A 47 0.70 10.00 14.84
CA TRP A 47 0.44 11.09 13.90
C TRP A 47 -1.06 11.40 13.83
N VAL A 48 -1.91 10.37 13.67
CA VAL A 48 -3.38 10.51 13.67
C VAL A 48 -3.86 11.19 14.94
N SER A 49 -3.36 10.75 16.10
CA SER A 49 -3.75 11.33 17.39
C SER A 49 -3.32 12.79 17.59
N SER A 50 -2.24 13.22 16.94
CA SER A 50 -1.73 14.59 17.09
C SER A 50 -2.33 15.57 16.10
N HIS A 51 -2.81 15.11 14.94
CA HIS A 51 -3.19 15.99 13.82
C HIS A 51 -4.67 15.92 13.45
N LEU A 52 -5.36 14.80 13.68
CA LEU A 52 -6.75 14.62 13.25
C LEU A 52 -7.73 14.85 14.39
N ASN A 53 -8.86 15.48 14.08
CA ASN A 53 -9.90 15.77 15.05
C ASN A 53 -10.69 14.50 15.42
N THR A 54 -10.86 14.27 16.73
CA THR A 54 -11.43 13.04 17.29
C THR A 54 -12.89 13.18 17.72
N ASP A 55 -13.47 14.36 17.58
CA ASP A 55 -14.88 14.62 17.93
C ASP A 55 -15.88 13.85 17.03
N VAL A 56 -15.46 13.44 15.82
CA VAL A 56 -16.31 12.70 14.86
C VAL A 56 -16.19 11.17 14.98
N ALA A 57 -15.06 10.64 15.45
CA ALA A 57 -14.79 9.20 15.54
C ALA A 57 -13.70 8.89 16.57
N SER A 58 -13.72 7.68 17.16
CA SER A 58 -12.67 7.29 18.11
C SER A 58 -11.29 7.27 17.43
N LEU A 59 -10.23 7.58 18.19
CA LEU A 59 -8.84 7.56 17.70
C LEU A 59 -8.47 6.24 17.00
N GLU A 60 -9.01 5.12 17.51
CA GLU A 60 -8.78 3.80 16.95
C GLU A 60 -9.48 3.62 15.60
N GLU A 61 -10.70 4.13 15.43
CA GLU A 61 -11.43 4.10 14.16
C GLU A 61 -10.73 4.95 13.09
N LEU A 62 -10.29 6.16 13.43
CA LEU A 62 -9.55 7.03 12.51
C LEU A 62 -8.24 6.40 12.07
N TYR A 63 -7.50 5.81 13.02
CA TYR A 63 -6.28 5.09 12.71
C TYR A 63 -6.54 3.90 11.78
N ILE A 64 -7.56 3.07 12.07
CA ILE A 64 -7.93 1.93 11.22
C ILE A 64 -8.37 2.39 9.83
N GLN A 65 -9.13 3.49 9.74
CA GLN A 65 -9.54 4.07 8.46
C GLN A 65 -8.33 4.50 7.63
N MET A 66 -7.42 5.29 8.21
CA MET A 66 -6.18 5.73 7.57
C MET A 66 -5.33 4.53 7.13
N LEU A 67 -5.17 3.54 8.01
CA LEU A 67 -4.41 2.32 7.72
C LEU A 67 -5.02 1.52 6.56
N ARG A 68 -6.35 1.40 6.48
CA ARG A 68 -7.04 0.73 5.37
C ARG A 68 -6.83 1.47 4.04
N MET A 69 -6.90 2.80 4.04
CA MET A 69 -6.62 3.59 2.84
C MET A 69 -5.19 3.39 2.36
N ILE A 70 -4.22 3.41 3.28
CA ILE A 70 -2.81 3.18 2.97
C ILE A 70 -2.58 1.77 2.41
N ILE A 71 -2.99 0.73 3.14
CA ILE A 71 -2.74 -0.67 2.75
C ILE A 71 -3.47 -1.06 1.46
N SER A 72 -4.65 -0.48 1.19
CA SER A 72 -5.36 -0.70 -0.08
C SER A 72 -4.70 -0.02 -1.29
N GLY A 73 -3.65 0.77 -1.07
CA GLY A 73 -2.90 1.43 -2.13
C GLY A 73 -3.65 2.60 -2.77
N GLN A 74 -4.46 3.33 -1.99
CA GLN A 74 -5.11 4.56 -2.46
C GLN A 74 -4.07 5.56 -2.98
N LYS A 75 -4.46 6.40 -3.93
CA LYS A 75 -3.54 7.40 -4.48
C LYS A 75 -3.23 8.45 -3.40
N ARG A 76 -2.05 9.06 -3.50
CA ARG A 76 -1.65 10.17 -2.62
C ARG A 76 -2.71 11.28 -2.55
N THR A 77 -3.30 11.63 -3.70
CA THR A 77 -4.35 12.64 -3.80
C THR A 77 -5.57 12.31 -2.95
N ASP A 78 -5.96 11.03 -2.92
CA ASP A 78 -7.16 10.56 -2.24
C ASP A 78 -6.92 10.52 -0.73
N ILE A 79 -5.71 10.13 -0.31
CA ILE A 79 -5.27 10.18 1.09
C ILE A 79 -5.24 11.63 1.61
N ILE A 80 -4.67 12.56 0.83
CA ILE A 80 -4.64 13.99 1.18
C ILE A 80 -6.06 14.55 1.29
N ALA A 81 -6.93 14.24 0.32
CA ALA A 81 -8.31 14.70 0.34
C ALA A 81 -9.05 14.25 1.62
N GLU A 82 -8.84 13.01 2.05
CA GLU A 82 -9.44 12.51 3.29
C GLU A 82 -8.86 13.19 4.54
N ILE A 83 -7.55 13.39 4.59
CA ILE A 83 -6.91 14.12 5.69
C ILE A 83 -7.47 15.55 5.82
N ASN A 84 -7.67 16.23 4.69
CA ASN A 84 -8.31 17.55 4.65
C ASN A 84 -9.78 17.48 5.13
N ASN A 85 -10.54 16.47 4.72
CA ASN A 85 -11.91 16.26 5.20
C ASN A 85 -11.97 16.03 6.72
N LEU A 86 -10.94 15.42 7.29
CA LEU A 86 -10.77 15.19 8.73
C LEU A 86 -10.23 16.43 9.47
N GLY A 87 -10.10 17.57 8.77
CA GLY A 87 -9.82 18.87 9.36
C GLY A 87 -8.34 19.22 9.49
N TYR A 88 -7.44 18.48 8.84
CA TYR A 88 -6.01 18.77 8.84
C TYR A 88 -5.51 19.09 7.43
N GLU A 89 -4.81 20.20 7.28
CA GLU A 89 -4.18 20.60 6.02
C GLU A 89 -2.67 20.74 6.23
N PHE A 90 -1.88 20.10 5.36
CA PHE A 90 -0.43 20.24 5.36
C PHE A 90 -0.04 21.69 5.07
N SER A 91 0.74 22.30 5.97
CA SER A 91 1.19 23.68 5.85
C SER A 91 2.39 23.82 4.92
N THR A 92 3.22 22.77 4.82
CA THR A 92 4.41 22.78 3.99
C THR A 92 4.56 21.48 3.21
N LYS A 93 5.24 21.56 2.06
CA LYS A 93 5.57 20.36 1.27
C LYS A 93 6.45 19.38 2.04
N GLN A 94 7.34 19.88 2.91
CA GLN A 94 8.19 19.02 3.73
C GLN A 94 7.36 18.16 4.70
N GLU A 95 6.36 18.75 5.33
CA GLU A 95 5.43 18.05 6.23
C GLU A 95 4.64 16.97 5.49
N GLU A 96 4.15 17.27 4.28
CA GLU A 96 3.51 16.29 3.40
C GLU A 96 4.47 15.15 3.02
N ASP A 97 5.70 15.48 2.62
CA ASP A 97 6.72 14.49 2.26
C ASP A 97 7.09 13.60 3.46
N ASP A 98 7.19 14.16 4.66
CA ASP A 98 7.46 13.43 5.90
C ASP A 98 6.33 12.47 6.26
N PHE A 99 5.07 12.90 6.12
CA PHE A 99 3.92 12.02 6.26
C PHE A 99 3.96 10.87 5.24
N PHE A 100 4.27 11.13 3.97
CA PHE A 100 4.35 10.05 2.98
C PHE A 100 5.58 9.15 3.14
N ASN A 101 6.66 9.63 3.75
CA ASN A 101 7.77 8.80 4.17
C ASN A 101 7.32 7.82 5.27
N LEU A 102 6.52 8.29 6.23
CA LEU A 102 5.87 7.44 7.24
C LEU A 102 4.94 6.40 6.58
N VAL A 103 4.09 6.81 5.64
CA VAL A 103 3.22 5.92 4.85
C VAL A 103 4.05 4.84 4.13
N SER A 104 5.16 5.20 3.50
CA SER A 104 6.06 4.23 2.87
C SER A 104 6.64 3.24 3.89
N GLY A 105 6.96 3.72 5.10
CA GLY A 105 7.40 2.89 6.21
C GLY A 105 6.33 1.87 6.62
N VAL A 106 5.07 2.30 6.77
CA VAL A 106 3.92 1.43 7.05
C VAL A 106 3.82 0.35 5.98
N LEU A 107 3.71 0.72 4.71
CA LEU A 107 3.58 -0.23 3.59
C LEU A 107 4.69 -1.27 3.55
N LYS A 108 5.93 -0.87 3.77
CA LYS A 108 7.08 -1.78 3.75
C LYS A 108 7.07 -2.80 4.90
N HIS A 109 6.47 -2.45 6.03
CA HIS A 109 6.47 -3.26 7.24
C HIS A 109 5.12 -3.94 7.52
N THR A 110 4.07 -3.63 6.77
CA THR A 110 2.82 -4.37 6.80
C THR A 110 2.99 -5.72 6.09
N ARG A 111 2.50 -6.79 6.72
CA ARG A 111 2.52 -8.14 6.15
C ARG A 111 1.54 -8.29 5.00
N HIS A 112 1.93 -9.00 3.94
CA HIS A 112 1.08 -9.17 2.77
C HIS A 112 0.86 -10.64 2.40
N PHE A 113 -0.40 -10.99 2.10
CA PHE A 113 -0.77 -12.35 1.71
C PHE A 113 -0.04 -12.84 0.43
N GLN A 114 0.23 -11.94 -0.54
CA GLN A 114 0.95 -12.24 -1.78
C GLN A 114 2.40 -12.67 -1.54
N TYR A 115 2.95 -12.33 -0.36
CA TYR A 115 4.27 -12.69 0.10
C TYR A 115 4.23 -13.79 1.18
N ARG A 116 3.13 -14.55 1.24
CA ARG A 116 2.90 -15.61 2.24
C ARG A 116 3.07 -15.12 3.68
N GLY A 117 2.57 -13.91 3.95
CA GLY A 117 2.58 -13.29 5.28
C GLY A 117 3.86 -12.53 5.61
N LYS A 118 4.84 -12.45 4.70
CA LYS A 118 6.01 -11.59 4.88
C LYS A 118 5.71 -10.13 4.54
N SER A 119 6.46 -9.21 5.13
CA SER A 119 6.48 -7.79 4.74
C SER A 119 7.53 -7.54 3.66
N GLU A 120 7.47 -6.40 2.95
CA GLU A 120 8.47 -6.07 1.93
C GLU A 120 9.88 -5.90 2.55
N ALA A 121 9.93 -5.35 3.76
CA ALA A 121 11.16 -5.18 4.53
C ALA A 121 11.87 -6.53 4.79
N GLU A 122 11.13 -7.59 5.11
CA GLU A 122 11.69 -8.93 5.33
C GLU A 122 12.16 -9.62 4.05
N LEU A 123 11.57 -9.27 2.90
CA LEU A 123 11.98 -9.81 1.60
C LEU A 123 13.22 -9.12 1.04
N GLY A 124 13.62 -7.97 1.60
CA GLY A 124 14.60 -7.08 0.98
C GLY A 124 14.18 -6.60 -0.41
N GLN A 125 12.89 -6.70 -0.76
CA GLN A 125 12.38 -6.30 -2.06
C GLN A 125 12.12 -4.80 -2.06
N LYS A 126 12.76 -4.08 -2.99
CA LYS A 126 12.29 -2.75 -3.38
C LYS A 126 10.99 -2.95 -4.16
N THR A 127 9.93 -2.23 -3.80
CA THR A 127 8.68 -2.18 -4.54
C THR A 127 9.00 -1.96 -6.02
N ILE A 128 8.79 -2.97 -6.85
CA ILE A 128 9.03 -2.86 -8.29
C ILE A 128 7.86 -2.04 -8.83
N VAL A 129 8.05 -0.73 -8.98
CA VAL A 129 7.17 0.08 -9.82
C VAL A 129 7.40 -0.39 -11.25
N ASN A 130 6.65 -1.40 -11.68
CA ASN A 130 6.56 -1.75 -13.09
C ASN A 130 5.81 -0.60 -13.76
N GLU A 131 6.52 0.45 -14.16
CA GLU A 131 6.07 1.27 -15.27
C GLU A 131 5.84 0.30 -16.42
N PHE A 132 4.58 0.11 -16.81
CA PHE A 132 4.23 -0.72 -17.95
C PHE A 132 4.82 -0.08 -19.21
N LYS A 133 6.06 -0.45 -19.56
CA LYS A 133 6.76 0.03 -20.74
C LYS A 133 6.25 -0.73 -21.94
N VAL A 134 5.29 -0.14 -22.66
CA VAL A 134 4.84 -0.64 -23.96
C VAL A 134 6.00 -0.63 -24.95
N GLY A 135 6.33 -1.79 -25.52
CA GLY A 135 7.32 -1.88 -26.58
C GLY A 135 6.86 -1.14 -27.84
N ARG A 136 7.76 -0.45 -28.54
CA ARG A 136 7.45 0.30 -29.78
C ARG A 136 6.70 -0.52 -30.85
N ASN A 137 6.89 -1.83 -30.88
CA ASN A 137 6.23 -2.72 -31.84
C ASN A 137 4.96 -3.42 -31.31
N ASP A 138 4.66 -3.32 -30.02
CA ASP A 138 3.50 -3.97 -29.39
C ASP A 138 2.19 -3.29 -29.81
N PRO A 139 1.04 -3.97 -29.70
CA PRO A 139 -0.27 -3.36 -29.87
C PRO A 139 -0.42 -2.12 -28.98
N CYS A 140 -0.92 -1.03 -29.56
CA CYS A 140 -1.07 0.22 -28.84
C CYS A 140 -2.21 0.10 -27.81
N PRO A 141 -1.98 0.47 -26.53
CA PRO A 141 -2.96 0.29 -25.46
C PRO A 141 -4.22 1.17 -25.60
N CYS A 142 -4.24 2.14 -26.53
CA CYS A 142 -5.42 2.96 -26.81
C CYS A 142 -6.51 2.23 -27.62
N GLY A 143 -6.34 0.94 -27.91
CA GLY A 143 -7.35 0.13 -28.62
C GLY A 143 -7.43 0.38 -30.12
N SER A 144 -6.49 1.13 -30.71
CA SER A 144 -6.52 1.46 -32.15
C SER A 144 -6.18 0.31 -33.09
N GLY A 145 -5.76 -0.84 -32.57
CA GLY A 145 -5.25 -1.98 -33.36
C GLY A 145 -3.89 -1.74 -34.04
N LYS A 146 -3.29 -0.56 -33.88
CA LYS A 146 -1.99 -0.20 -34.48
C LYS A 146 -0.83 -0.54 -33.54
N LYS A 147 0.39 -0.74 -34.07
CA LYS A 147 1.61 -0.82 -33.26
C LYS A 147 1.87 0.51 -32.53
N TYR A 148 2.39 0.48 -31.31
CA TYR A 148 2.60 1.67 -30.46
C TYR A 148 3.35 2.80 -31.19
N LYS A 149 4.47 2.49 -31.87
CA LYS A 149 5.24 3.48 -32.66
C LYS A 149 4.48 4.15 -33.81
N LYS A 150 3.39 3.53 -34.27
CA LYS A 150 2.53 4.05 -35.34
C LYS A 150 1.27 4.74 -34.79
N CYS A 151 1.11 4.81 -33.47
CA CYS A 151 -0.04 5.40 -32.79
C CYS A 151 0.42 6.35 -31.68
N CYS A 152 0.24 6.00 -30.40
CA CYS A 152 0.57 6.89 -29.27
C CYS A 152 2.08 7.17 -29.15
N GLY A 153 2.95 6.29 -29.67
CA GLY A 153 4.39 6.48 -29.71
C GLY A 153 4.93 7.11 -31.00
N LYS A 154 4.10 7.82 -31.78
CA LYS A 154 4.51 8.42 -33.07
C LYS A 154 5.35 9.69 -32.91
N ALA A 155 5.27 10.34 -31.75
CA ALA A 155 6.04 11.54 -31.40
C ALA A 155 7.09 11.28 -30.29
N VAL A 156 7.34 10.00 -29.97
CA VAL A 156 8.29 9.54 -28.95
C VAL A 156 9.39 8.67 -29.56
#